data_AF-A0A848WXY0-F1
#
_entry.id   AF-A0A848WXY0-F1
#
_cell.length_a   1.000
_cell.length_b   1.000
_cell.length_c   1.000
_cell.angle_alpha   90.00
_cell.angle_beta   90.00
_cell.angle_gamma   90.00
#
_symmetry.space_group_name_H-M   'P 1'
#
loop_
_entity.id
_entity.type
_entity.pdbx_description
1 polymer ?
#
loop_
_entity_poly.entity_id
_entity_poly.type
_entity_poly.pdbx_seq_one_letter_code
_entity_poly.pdbx_strand_id
1 'polypeptide(L)'
;MHPKPTVVTWFYVYNAFMILMAIATVLLGVFFFGNPPEAMLAELTEEDKMVFQIYGVLFPVCGAPMAIAHLIAFFIKPRPGSWVYNLILICLGLTGCPTIAASVPLLIFWLKPETKRYYGKEVPEDNLQPPVPGGSPPAL
;
A
#
# COMPACT_ATOMS: atom_id res chain seq x y z
N MET A 1 14.28 -16.23 -17.02
CA MET A 1 13.63 -15.51 -15.90
C MET A 1 14.64 -14.54 -15.33
N HIS A 2 14.35 -13.23 -15.34
CA HIS A 2 15.21 -12.28 -14.63
C HIS A 2 15.13 -12.54 -13.12
N PRO A 3 16.24 -12.36 -12.37
CA PRO A 3 16.20 -12.50 -10.92
C PRO A 3 15.19 -11.51 -10.33
N LYS A 4 14.44 -11.96 -9.31
CA LYS A 4 13.44 -11.14 -8.62
C LYS A 4 14.14 -9.96 -7.94
N PRO A 5 13.79 -8.69 -8.27
CA PRO A 5 14.40 -7.53 -7.62
C PRO A 5 14.08 -7.48 -6.13
N THR A 6 15.04 -7.07 -5.30
CA THR A 6 14.89 -6.98 -3.84
C THR A 6 13.71 -6.10 -3.42
N VAL A 7 13.42 -5.03 -4.17
CA VAL A 7 12.26 -4.15 -3.91
C VAL A 7 10.92 -4.89 -3.96
N VAL A 8 10.81 -5.95 -4.77
CA VAL A 8 9.58 -6.75 -4.83
C VAL A 8 9.38 -7.54 -3.53
N THR A 9 10.46 -8.01 -2.90
CA THR A 9 10.38 -8.65 -1.58
C THR A 9 9.97 -7.65 -0.50
N TRP A 10 10.57 -6.45 -0.47
CA TRP A 10 10.16 -5.37 0.44
C TRP A 10 8.71 -4.95 0.23
N PHE A 11 8.22 -4.97 -1.01
CA PHE A 11 6.81 -4.73 -1.30
C PHE A 11 5.90 -5.78 -0.68
N TYR A 12 6.25 -7.07 -0.70
CA TYR A 12 5.44 -8.07 0.00
C TYR A 12 5.44 -7.87 1.52
N VAL A 13 6.57 -7.49 2.11
CA VAL A 13 6.64 -7.14 3.55
C VAL A 13 5.75 -5.93 3.85
N TYR A 14 5.81 -4.90 3.02
CA TYR A 14 4.92 -3.74 3.09
C TYR A 14 3.44 -4.13 3.01
N ASN A 15 3.06 -4.99 2.05
CA ASN A 15 1.66 -5.44 1.94
C ASN A 15 1.22 -6.25 3.16
N ALA A 16 2.07 -7.12 3.70
CA ALA A 16 1.76 -7.85 4.93
C ALA A 16 1.49 -6.90 6.10
N PHE A 17 2.34 -5.88 6.27
CA PHE A 17 2.16 -4.85 7.28
C PHE A 17 0.84 -4.06 7.08
N MET A 18 0.55 -3.65 5.84
CA MET A 18 -0.70 -2.95 5.51
C MET A 18 -1.95 -3.80 5.77
N ILE A 19 -1.90 -5.10 5.49
CA ILE A 19 -2.98 -6.03 5.81
C ILE A 19 -3.18 -6.11 7.32
N LEU A 20 -2.11 -6.23 8.10
CA LEU A 20 -2.20 -6.27 9.57
C LEU A 20 -2.82 -4.99 10.13
N MET A 21 -2.39 -3.82 9.63
CA MET A 21 -3.01 -2.55 10.01
C MET A 21 -4.48 -2.49 9.63
N ALA A 22 -4.83 -2.89 8.41
CA ALA A 22 -6.22 -2.89 7.94
C ALA A 22 -7.10 -3.86 8.74
N ILE A 23 -6.60 -5.03 9.10
CA ILE A 23 -7.28 -5.98 10.00
C ILE A 23 -7.46 -5.35 11.39
N ALA A 24 -6.45 -4.69 11.95
CA ALA A 24 -6.57 -4.00 13.23
C ALA A 24 -7.67 -2.92 13.19
N THR A 25 -7.75 -2.15 12.10
CA THR A 25 -8.83 -1.18 11.88
C THR A 25 -10.21 -1.85 11.82
N VAL A 26 -10.34 -2.97 11.10
CA VAL A 26 -11.59 -3.75 11.05
C VAL A 26 -11.98 -4.24 12.44
N LEU A 27 -11.05 -4.84 13.17
CA LEU A 27 -11.29 -5.35 14.53
C LEU A 27 -11.70 -4.23 15.49
N LEU A 28 -11.08 -3.06 15.39
CA LEU A 28 -11.44 -1.89 16.20
C LEU A 28 -12.87 -1.41 15.89
N GLY A 29 -13.25 -1.39 14.62
CA GLY A 29 -14.61 -1.06 14.21
C GLY A 29 -15.64 -2.06 14.72
N VAL A 30 -15.36 -3.36 14.57
CA VAL A 30 -16.22 -4.44 15.11
C VAL A 30 -16.34 -4.34 16.63
N PHE A 31 -15.25 -4.00 17.33
CA PHE A 31 -15.27 -3.76 18.77
C PHE A 31 -16.20 -2.60 19.16
N PHE A 32 -16.11 -1.47 18.46
CA PHE A 32 -16.99 -0.31 18.70
C PHE A 32 -18.45 -0.57 18.35
N PHE A 33 -18.73 -1.39 17.34
CA PHE A 33 -20.11 -1.72 16.94
C PHE A 33 -20.73 -2.83 17.80
N GLY A 34 -19.96 -3.85 18.17
CA GLY A 34 -20.48 -5.12 18.68
C GLY A 34 -20.70 -5.16 20.19
N ASN A 35 -19.78 -4.60 21.00
CA ASN A 35 -19.91 -4.62 22.46
C ASN A 35 -18.86 -3.73 23.16
N PRO A 36 -18.95 -2.38 23.08
CA PRO A 36 -18.11 -1.53 23.92
C PRO A 36 -18.42 -1.82 25.40
N PRO A 37 -17.41 -1.91 26.29
CA PRO A 37 -17.62 -2.22 27.70
C PRO A 37 -18.67 -1.30 28.32
N GLU A 38 -19.61 -1.83 29.10
CA GLU A 38 -20.69 -1.04 29.72
C GLU A 38 -20.14 0.14 30.55
N ALA A 39 -18.99 -0.06 31.20
CA ALA A 39 -18.28 1.00 31.92
C ALA A 39 -17.87 2.19 31.01
N MET A 40 -17.56 1.92 29.74
CA MET A 40 -17.27 2.94 28.74
C MET A 40 -18.56 3.64 28.31
N LEU A 41 -19.64 2.89 28.08
CA LEU A 41 -20.93 3.44 27.64
C LEU A 41 -21.65 4.27 28.72
N ALA A 42 -21.41 3.98 30.00
CA ALA A 42 -22.05 4.67 31.12
C ALA A 42 -21.61 6.14 31.27
N GLU A 43 -20.41 6.48 30.79
CA GLU A 43 -19.86 7.84 30.84
C GLU A 43 -20.09 8.64 29.55
N LEU A 44 -20.61 8.01 28.50
CA LEU A 44 -20.78 8.63 27.18
C LEU A 44 -22.15 9.29 27.03
N THR A 45 -22.16 10.46 26.39
CA THR A 45 -23.41 11.12 25.98
C THR A 45 -24.06 10.35 24.83
N GLU A 46 -25.35 10.61 24.54
CA GLU A 46 -26.02 10.00 23.38
C GLU A 46 -25.37 10.40 22.04
N GLU A 47 -24.78 11.61 21.97
CA GLU A 47 -24.01 12.06 20.81
C GLU A 47 -22.75 11.21 20.63
N ASP A 48 -22.00 10.96 21.70
CA ASP A 48 -20.81 10.11 21.64
C ASP A 48 -21.17 8.68 21.21
N LYS A 49 -22.25 8.11 21.76
CA LYS A 49 -22.71 6.76 21.36
C LYS A 49 -23.00 6.66 19.87
N MET A 50 -23.64 7.68 19.30
CA MET A 50 -23.86 7.77 17.85
C MET A 50 -22.54 7.84 17.08
N VAL A 51 -21.57 8.64 17.54
CA VAL A 51 -20.23 8.73 16.95
C VAL A 51 -19.50 7.38 16.98
N PHE A 52 -19.57 6.64 18.09
CA PHE A 52 -19.01 5.29 18.21
C PHE A 52 -19.64 4.31 17.22
N GLN A 53 -20.96 4.35 17.03
CA GLN A 53 -21.64 3.53 16.04
C GLN A 53 -21.20 3.86 14.60
N ILE A 54 -21.08 5.16 14.28
CA ILE A 54 -20.59 5.60 12.97
C ILE A 54 -19.18 5.08 12.72
N TYR A 55 -18.25 5.24 13.68
CA TYR A 55 -16.89 4.71 13.54
C TYR A 55 -16.86 3.18 13.50
N GLY A 56 -17.75 2.52 14.25
CA GLY A 56 -17.91 1.08 14.26
C GLY A 56 -18.28 0.50 12.89
N VAL A 57 -19.01 1.25 12.05
CA VAL A 57 -19.32 0.87 10.67
C VAL A 57 -18.28 1.40 9.68
N LEU A 58 -17.77 2.62 9.88
CA LEU A 58 -16.83 3.26 8.97
C LEU A 58 -15.50 2.50 8.91
N PHE A 59 -14.97 2.09 10.06
CA PHE A 59 -13.67 1.42 10.12
C PHE A 59 -13.66 0.06 9.39
N PRO A 60 -14.66 -0.83 9.52
CA PRO A 60 -14.70 -2.06 8.74
C PRO A 60 -14.96 -1.81 7.25
N VAL A 61 -15.83 -0.85 6.91
CA VAL A 61 -16.12 -0.49 5.52
C VAL A 61 -14.89 0.05 4.80
N CYS A 62 -14.02 0.81 5.47
CA CYS A 62 -12.76 1.28 4.89
C CYS A 62 -11.63 0.24 4.99
N GLY A 63 -11.52 -0.45 6.12
CA GLY A 63 -10.42 -1.38 6.40
C GLY A 63 -10.52 -2.69 5.61
N ALA A 64 -11.71 -3.25 5.41
CA ALA A 64 -11.86 -4.54 4.73
C ALA A 64 -11.48 -4.46 3.23
N PRO A 65 -11.96 -3.49 2.43
CA PRO A 65 -11.50 -3.33 1.05
C PRO A 65 -10.00 -3.10 0.95
N MET A 66 -9.43 -2.35 1.90
CA MET A 66 -7.99 -2.07 1.96
C MET A 66 -7.17 -3.35 2.22
N ALA A 67 -7.60 -4.18 3.17
CA ALA A 67 -7.00 -5.48 3.45
C ALA A 67 -7.08 -6.40 2.23
N ILE A 68 -8.25 -6.47 1.58
CA ILE A 68 -8.46 -7.28 0.38
C ILE A 68 -7.55 -6.81 -0.76
N ALA A 69 -7.44 -5.50 -1.00
CA ALA A 69 -6.58 -4.96 -2.05
C ALA A 69 -5.11 -5.37 -1.83
N HIS A 70 -4.57 -5.20 -0.62
CA HIS A 70 -3.20 -5.61 -0.31
C HIS A 70 -3.02 -7.13 -0.34
N LEU A 71 -4.06 -7.91 0.00
CA LEU A 71 -4.02 -9.37 -0.06
C LEU A 71 -3.95 -9.87 -1.50
N ILE A 72 -4.70 -9.26 -2.43
CA ILE A 72 -4.69 -9.62 -3.85
C ILE A 72 -3.25 -9.52 -4.41
N ALA A 73 -2.46 -8.54 -3.96
CA ALA A 73 -1.08 -8.35 -4.43
C ALA A 73 -0.17 -9.59 -4.25
N PHE A 74 -0.45 -10.46 -3.28
CA PHE A 74 0.28 -11.72 -3.06
C PHE A 74 0.02 -12.78 -4.13
N PHE A 75 -1.17 -12.77 -4.73
CA PHE A 75 -1.61 -13.80 -5.68
C PHE A 75 -1.46 -13.37 -7.14
N ILE A 76 -1.23 -12.08 -7.40
CA ILE A 76 -1.04 -11.58 -8.76
C ILE A 76 0.30 -12.06 -9.34
N LYS A 77 0.23 -12.67 -10.53
CA LYS A 77 1.41 -13.05 -11.33
C LYS A 77 2.14 -11.81 -11.89
N PRO A 78 3.48 -11.82 -12.03
CA PRO A 78 4.21 -10.71 -12.62
C PRO A 78 3.80 -10.46 -14.08
N ARG A 79 3.07 -9.37 -14.32
CA ARG A 79 2.62 -8.89 -15.65
C ARG A 79 2.64 -7.36 -15.66
N PRO A 80 2.60 -6.69 -16.83
CA PRO A 80 2.66 -5.23 -16.89
C PRO A 80 1.53 -4.54 -16.12
N GLY A 81 0.33 -5.12 -16.12
CA GLY A 81 -0.81 -4.63 -15.32
C GLY A 81 -0.60 -4.76 -13.81
N SER A 82 0.05 -5.84 -13.37
CA SER A 82 0.39 -6.08 -11.96
C SER A 82 1.34 -5.00 -11.41
N TRP A 83 2.26 -4.50 -12.24
CA TRP A 83 3.13 -3.40 -11.86
C TRP A 83 2.34 -2.12 -11.58
N VAL A 84 1.34 -1.82 -12.41
CA VAL A 84 0.48 -0.63 -12.24
C VAL A 84 -0.38 -0.77 -11.00
N TYR A 85 -0.98 -1.95 -10.80
CA TYR A 85 -1.75 -2.25 -9.60
C TYR A 85 -0.93 -2.06 -8.32
N ASN A 86 0.27 -2.66 -8.27
CA ASN A 86 1.17 -2.53 -7.12
C ASN A 86 1.63 -1.08 -6.92
N LEU A 87 1.84 -0.32 -8.00
CA LEU A 87 2.14 1.11 -7.92
C LEU A 87 0.98 1.89 -7.28
N ILE A 88 -0.27 1.59 -7.65
CA ILE A 88 -1.46 2.21 -7.04
C ILE A 88 -1.50 1.92 -5.54
N LEU A 89 -1.20 0.69 -5.10
CA LEU A 89 -1.13 0.35 -3.68
C LEU A 89 -0.04 1.13 -2.92
N ILE A 90 1.12 1.36 -3.54
CA ILE A 90 2.18 2.19 -2.96
C ILE A 90 1.71 3.65 -2.83
N CYS A 91 1.08 4.19 -3.88
CA CYS A 91 0.53 5.55 -3.85
C CYS A 91 -0.59 5.71 -2.81
N LEU A 92 -1.43 4.69 -2.64
CA LEU A 92 -2.45 4.67 -1.60
C LEU A 92 -1.82 4.72 -0.20
N GLY A 93 -0.65 4.12 0.00
CA GLY A 93 0.13 4.26 1.22
C GLY A 93 0.75 5.64 1.47
N LEU A 94 0.76 6.53 0.48
CA LEU A 94 1.22 7.91 0.65
C LEU A 94 0.16 8.82 1.27
N THR A 95 -1.11 8.40 1.29
CA THR A 95 -2.19 9.19 1.90
C THR A 95 -2.24 9.05 3.43
N GLY A 96 -1.60 8.01 3.98
CA GLY A 96 -1.50 7.76 5.43
C GLY A 96 -0.24 8.37 6.05
N CYS A 97 -0.40 9.13 7.13
CA CYS A 97 0.71 9.77 7.86
C CYS A 97 1.83 8.80 8.30
N PRO A 98 1.55 7.62 8.91
CA PRO A 98 2.63 6.71 9.34
C PRO A 98 3.25 5.90 8.19
N THR A 99 2.55 5.73 7.07
CA THR A 99 2.98 4.83 5.97
C THR A 99 3.86 5.52 4.94
N ILE A 100 3.88 6.86 4.90
CA ILE A 100 4.72 7.67 3.99
C ILE A 100 6.20 7.28 4.08
N ALA A 101 6.73 7.08 5.29
CA ALA A 101 8.14 6.77 5.50
C ALA A 101 8.60 5.48 4.79
N ALA A 102 7.70 4.49 4.68
CA ALA A 102 7.96 3.25 3.95
C ALA A 102 7.59 3.36 2.47
N SER A 103 6.51 4.07 2.15
CA SER A 103 5.98 4.21 0.78
C SER A 103 6.92 5.00 -0.15
N VAL A 104 7.57 6.06 0.36
CA VAL A 104 8.49 6.89 -0.44
C VAL A 104 9.69 6.10 -0.98
N PRO A 105 10.51 5.41 -0.15
CA PRO A 105 11.62 4.62 -0.67
C PRO A 105 11.12 3.49 -1.58
N LEU A 106 10.00 2.85 -1.23
CA LEU A 106 9.41 1.82 -2.08
C LEU A 106 9.10 2.35 -3.48
N LEU A 107 8.46 3.52 -3.57
CA LEU A 107 8.12 4.18 -4.83
C LEU A 107 9.37 4.44 -5.68
N ILE A 108 10.42 5.01 -5.07
CA ILE A 108 11.68 5.32 -5.75
C ILE A 108 12.28 4.05 -6.36
N PHE A 109 12.39 2.97 -5.58
CA PHE A 109 12.93 1.70 -6.08
C PHE A 109 11.97 0.96 -7.02
N TRP A 110 10.65 1.18 -6.93
CA TRP A 110 9.64 0.57 -7.80
C TRP A 110 9.67 1.13 -9.22
N LEU A 111 10.02 2.41 -9.36
CA LEU A 111 10.11 3.10 -10.65
C LEU A 111 11.39 2.77 -11.43
N LYS A 112 12.37 2.09 -10.80
CA LYS A 112 13.62 1.68 -11.46
C LYS A 112 13.35 0.74 -12.66
N PRO A 113 14.18 0.82 -13.72
CA PRO A 113 14.02 0.01 -14.93
C PRO A 113 14.12 -1.49 -14.63
N GLU A 114 14.89 -1.89 -13.63
CA GLU A 114 15.01 -3.28 -13.17
C GLU A 114 13.64 -3.87 -12.77
N THR A 115 12.87 -3.13 -11.97
CA THR A 115 11.53 -3.53 -11.52
C THR A 115 10.56 -3.56 -12.69
N LYS A 116 10.59 -2.54 -13.56
CA LYS A 116 9.75 -2.48 -14.76
C LYS A 116 9.98 -3.70 -15.67
N ARG A 117 11.24 -4.07 -15.92
CA ARG A 117 11.63 -5.24 -16.71
C ARG A 117 11.15 -6.56 -16.09
N TYR A 118 11.21 -6.69 -14.75
CA TYR A 118 10.69 -7.89 -14.07
C TYR A 118 9.19 -8.11 -14.32
N TYR A 119 8.41 -7.04 -14.45
CA TYR A 119 6.99 -7.11 -14.79
C TYR A 119 6.71 -7.09 -16.30
N GLY A 120 7.73 -7.15 -17.16
CA GLY A 120 7.57 -7.18 -18.61
C GLY A 120 7.22 -5.83 -19.25
N LYS A 121 7.53 -4.71 -18.59
CA LYS A 121 7.47 -3.39 -19.24
C LYS A 121 8.74 -3.16 -20.07
N GLU A 122 8.58 -2.77 -21.32
CA GLU A 122 9.67 -2.33 -22.19
C GLU A 122 10.28 -1.05 -21.62
N VAL A 123 11.61 -1.06 -21.47
CA VAL A 123 12.39 0.13 -21.09
C VAL A 123 13.17 0.52 -22.34
N PRO A 124 12.99 1.74 -22.90
CA PRO A 124 13.78 2.19 -24.04
C PRO A 124 15.28 2.08 -23.75
N GLU A 125 16.05 1.54 -24.71
CA GLU A 125 17.48 1.19 -24.52
C GLU A 125 18.36 2.37 -24.09
N ASP A 126 17.97 3.59 -24.41
CA ASP A 126 18.64 4.84 -24.02
C ASP A 126 18.76 5.01 -22.48
N ASN A 127 17.83 4.44 -21.71
CA ASN A 127 17.86 4.49 -20.25
C ASN A 127 18.65 3.34 -19.59
N LEU A 128 19.19 2.42 -20.39
CA LEU A 128 20.02 1.30 -19.91
C LEU A 128 21.51 1.61 -19.92
N GLN A 129 21.92 2.71 -20.56
CA GLN A 129 23.32 3.12 -20.55
C GLN A 129 23.66 3.75 -19.20
N PRO A 130 24.76 3.32 -18.55
CA PRO A 130 25.32 4.10 -17.44
C PRO A 130 25.62 5.52 -17.97
N PRO A 131 25.48 6.58 -17.14
CA PRO A 131 25.76 7.94 -17.58
C PRO A 131 27.13 7.99 -18.24
N VAL A 132 27.15 8.33 -19.53
CA VAL A 132 28.40 8.43 -20.30
C VAL A 132 29.25 9.49 -19.61
N PRO A 133 30.47 9.16 -19.13
CA PRO A 133 31.34 10.16 -18.52
C PRO A 133 31.66 11.22 -19.57
N GLY A 134 31.07 12.41 -19.43
CA GLY A 134 31.29 13.55 -20.34
C GLY A 134 30.25 13.75 -21.44
N GLY A 135 29.10 13.06 -21.43
CA GLY A 135 28.01 13.30 -22.38
C GLY A 135 27.15 14.50 -21.98
N SER A 136 27.21 15.59 -22.74
CA SER A 136 26.25 16.70 -22.61
C SER A 136 24.81 16.19 -22.79
N PRO A 137 23.83 16.72 -22.04
CA PRO A 137 22.43 16.33 -22.19
C PRO A 137 21.96 16.63 -23.62
N PRO A 138 21.17 15.74 -24.26
CA PRO A 138 20.62 16.01 -25.58
C PRO A 138 19.72 17.25 -25.50
N ALA A 139 19.97 18.20 -26.39
CA ALA A 139 19.13 19.37 -26.56
C ALA A 139 17.70 18.92 -26.93
N LEU A 140 16.72 19.47 -26.20
CA LEU A 140 15.29 19.32 -26.42
C LEU A 140 14.89 19.64 -27.87
#